data_AF-A0A255ZGJ4-F1
#
_entry.id   AF-A0A255ZGJ4-F1
#
_cell.length_a   1.000
_cell.length_b   1.000
_cell.length_c   1.000
_cell.angle_alpha   90.00
_cell.angle_beta   90.00
_cell.angle_gamma   90.00
#
_symmetry.space_group_name_H-M   'P 1'
#
loop_
_entity.id
_entity.type
_entity.pdbx_description
1 polymer ?
#
loop_
_entity_poly.entity_id
_entity_poly.type
_entity_poly.pdbx_seq_one_letter_code
_entity_poly.pdbx_strand_id
1 'polypeptide(L)'
;MTPQQKKHLSYAKDRRNAYGENSKSSRKNIPLSKVLDIRSERHAQDSALAKAVAATNIDQLDAAENTMRATKQRQWRKSPDEPLGQVLISKSKRAARG
;
A
#
# COMPACT_ATOMS: atom_id res chain seq x y z
N MET A 1 29.45 1.83 -22.95
CA MET A 1 28.35 0.97 -22.47
C MET A 1 28.08 -0.12 -23.49
N THR A 2 28.39 -1.38 -23.16
CA THR A 2 28.21 -2.53 -24.06
C THR A 2 26.74 -2.93 -24.18
N PRO A 3 26.34 -3.69 -25.21
CA PRO A 3 24.98 -4.24 -25.30
C PRO A 3 24.56 -5.05 -24.07
N GLN A 4 25.49 -5.82 -23.48
CA GLN A 4 25.25 -6.60 -22.28
C GLN A 4 24.99 -5.69 -21.07
N GLN A 5 25.77 -4.62 -20.91
CA GLN A 5 25.56 -3.62 -19.87
C GLN A 5 24.21 -2.90 -20.03
N LYS A 6 23.81 -2.57 -21.27
CA LYS A 6 22.48 -2.01 -21.59
C LYS A 6 21.36 -2.96 -21.16
N LYS A 7 21.49 -4.25 -21.47
CA LYS A 7 20.50 -5.28 -21.13
C LYS A 7 20.36 -5.46 -19.61
N HIS A 8 21.47 -5.52 -18.88
CA HIS A 8 21.45 -5.58 -17.41
C HIS A 8 20.75 -4.37 -16.79
N LEU A 9 21.05 -3.16 -17.27
CA LEU A 9 20.41 -1.95 -16.77
C LEU A 9 18.93 -1.89 -17.12
N SER A 10 18.52 -2.38 -18.30
CA SER A 10 17.11 -2.53 -18.65
C SER A 10 16.39 -3.47 -17.67
N TYR A 11 16.97 -4.63 -17.33
CA TYR A 11 16.35 -5.57 -16.39
C TYR A 11 16.17 -5.02 -14.98
N ALA A 12 17.08 -4.15 -14.53
CA ALA A 12 17.01 -3.54 -13.21
C ALA A 12 16.12 -2.29 -13.16
N LYS A 13 16.08 -1.50 -14.24
CA LYS A 13 15.47 -0.16 -14.25
C LYS A 13 14.14 -0.07 -15.01
N ASP A 14 13.92 -0.90 -16.04
CA ASP A 14 12.61 -0.97 -16.69
C ASP A 14 11.63 -1.66 -15.74
N ARG A 15 10.46 -1.04 -15.53
CA ARG A 15 9.44 -1.52 -14.60
C ARG A 15 8.15 -1.79 -15.33
N ARG A 16 7.50 -2.91 -14.97
CA ARG A 16 6.23 -3.33 -15.56
C ARG A 16 5.18 -3.46 -14.47
N ASN A 17 3.99 -2.98 -14.77
CA ASN A 17 2.83 -3.22 -13.93
C ASN A 17 2.58 -4.74 -13.86
N ALA A 18 2.82 -5.31 -12.67
CA ALA A 18 2.62 -6.71 -12.35
C ALA A 18 1.38 -6.93 -11.47
N TYR A 19 0.55 -5.89 -11.30
CA TYR A 19 -0.73 -6.00 -10.61
C TYR A 19 -1.54 -7.10 -11.29
N GLY A 20 -1.84 -8.17 -10.57
CA GLY A 20 -2.41 -9.41 -11.10
C GLY A 20 -3.83 -9.29 -11.65
N GLU A 21 -4.38 -8.07 -11.67
CA GLU A 21 -5.69 -7.77 -12.23
C GLU A 21 -5.56 -7.08 -13.60
N ASN A 22 -6.64 -7.08 -14.36
CA ASN A 22 -6.67 -6.37 -15.64
C ASN A 22 -6.51 -4.84 -15.45
N SER A 23 -6.19 -4.15 -16.55
CA SER A 23 -5.95 -2.70 -16.54
C SER A 23 -7.15 -1.88 -16.06
N LYS A 24 -8.38 -2.36 -16.23
CA LYS A 24 -9.59 -1.68 -15.76
C LYS A 24 -9.73 -1.79 -14.25
N SER A 25 -9.52 -2.99 -13.70
CA SER A 25 -9.58 -3.22 -12.26
C SER A 25 -8.47 -2.45 -11.54
N SER A 26 -7.23 -2.46 -12.03
CA SER A 26 -6.13 -1.67 -11.48
C SER A 26 -6.44 -0.18 -11.35
N ARG A 27 -7.04 0.41 -12.39
CA ARG A 27 -7.43 1.83 -12.41
C ARG A 27 -8.52 2.19 -11.39
N LYS A 28 -9.31 1.21 -10.94
CA LYS A 28 -10.41 1.42 -9.99
C LYS A 28 -10.01 1.04 -8.56
N ASN A 29 -9.32 -0.09 -8.40
CA ASN A 29 -8.98 -0.66 -7.11
C ASN A 29 -7.84 0.11 -6.43
N ILE A 30 -6.83 0.61 -7.16
CA ILE A 30 -5.76 1.39 -6.53
C ILE A 30 -6.30 2.67 -5.87
N PRO A 31 -7.10 3.52 -6.55
CA PRO A 31 -7.74 4.65 -5.90
C PRO A 31 -8.70 4.24 -4.78
N LEU A 32 -9.50 3.19 -4.97
CA LEU A 32 -10.46 2.73 -3.97
C LEU A 32 -9.75 2.30 -2.68
N SER A 33 -8.74 1.45 -2.76
CA SER A 33 -7.97 1.00 -1.60
C SER A 33 -7.32 2.18 -0.86
N LYS A 34 -6.81 3.17 -1.60
CA LYS A 34 -6.31 4.41 -1.00
C LYS A 34 -7.39 5.14 -0.21
N VAL A 35 -8.57 5.32 -0.80
CA VAL A 35 -9.69 6.04 -0.18
C VAL A 35 -10.19 5.31 1.06
N LEU A 36 -10.38 4.00 0.99
CA LEU A 36 -10.87 3.19 2.11
C LEU A 36 -9.92 3.25 3.31
N ASP A 37 -8.61 3.13 3.06
CA ASP A 37 -7.61 3.15 4.12
C ASP A 37 -7.50 4.54 4.78
N ILE A 38 -7.50 5.62 3.98
CA ILE A 38 -7.55 6.99 4.51
C ILE A 38 -8.82 7.23 5.32
N ARG A 39 -9.97 6.76 4.83
CA ARG A 39 -11.25 6.95 5.52
C ARG A 39 -11.27 6.21 6.85
N SER A 40 -10.78 4.98 6.89
CA SER A 40 -10.69 4.18 8.12
C SER A 40 -9.80 4.86 9.16
N GLU A 41 -8.63 5.33 8.76
CA GLU A 41 -7.70 6.06 9.63
C GLU A 41 -8.35 7.31 10.22
N ARG A 42 -8.93 8.17 9.37
CA ARG A 42 -9.58 9.41 9.83
C ARG A 42 -10.74 9.12 10.76
N HIS A 43 -11.58 8.14 10.43
CA HIS A 43 -12.73 7.81 11.27
C HIS A 43 -12.32 7.37 12.67
N ALA A 44 -11.26 6.56 12.79
CA ALA A 44 -10.73 6.15 14.08
C ALA A 44 -10.16 7.35 14.87
N GLN A 45 -9.41 8.23 14.21
CA GLN A 45 -8.86 9.44 14.82
C GLN A 45 -9.96 10.41 15.27
N ASP A 46 -10.94 10.68 14.42
CA ASP A 46 -12.08 11.57 14.73
C ASP A 46 -12.90 11.01 15.89
N SER A 47 -13.11 9.69 15.95
CA SER A 47 -13.82 9.05 17.06
C SER A 47 -13.06 9.17 18.38
N ALA A 48 -11.73 8.97 18.38
CA ALA A 48 -10.89 9.14 19.57
C ALA A 48 -10.87 10.60 20.02
N LEU A 49 -10.76 11.54 19.09
CA LEU A 49 -10.78 12.97 19.37
C LEU A 49 -12.13 13.41 19.96
N ALA A 50 -13.25 12.97 19.39
CA ALA A 50 -14.58 13.29 19.91
C ALA A 50 -14.77 12.81 21.35
N LYS A 51 -14.25 11.62 21.70
CA LYS A 51 -14.26 11.12 23.08
C LYS A 51 -13.39 11.96 24.01
N ALA A 52 -12.21 12.37 23.56
CA ALA A 52 -11.33 13.24 24.34
C ALA A 52 -11.97 14.61 24.62
N VAL A 53 -12.65 15.20 23.63
CA VAL A 53 -13.35 16.49 23.79
C VAL A 53 -14.54 16.39 24.74
N ALA A 54 -15.25 15.25 24.74
CA ALA A 54 -16.39 15.03 25.64
C ALA A 54 -15.99 14.49 27.03
N ALA A 55 -14.70 14.23 27.28
CA ALA A 55 -14.25 13.66 28.53
C ALA A 55 -14.45 14.65 29.69
N THR A 56 -15.01 14.16 30.79
CA THR A 56 -15.27 14.96 32.01
C THR A 56 -14.30 14.62 33.14
N ASN A 57 -13.41 13.64 32.94
CA ASN A 57 -12.41 13.23 33.92
C ASN A 57 -11.14 12.68 33.24
N ILE A 58 -10.10 12.46 34.05
CA ILE A 58 -8.78 12.04 33.59
C ILE A 58 -8.82 10.63 33.01
N ASP A 59 -9.53 9.69 33.63
CA ASP A 59 -9.61 8.29 33.18
C ASP A 59 -10.20 8.18 31.75
N GLN A 60 -11.20 9.01 31.44
CA GLN A 60 -11.79 9.07 30.10
C GLN A 60 -10.81 9.64 29.07
N LEU A 61 -9.99 10.62 29.47
CA LEU A 61 -8.97 11.21 28.61
C LEU A 61 -7.85 10.20 28.31
N ASP A 62 -7.38 9.48 29.33
CA ASP A 62 -6.38 8.41 29.19
C ASP A 62 -6.89 7.29 28.29
N ALA A 63 -8.17 6.91 28.42
CA ALA A 63 -8.79 5.91 27.55
C ALA A 63 -8.85 6.37 26.08
N ALA A 64 -9.17 7.65 25.83
CA ALA A 64 -9.18 8.23 24.50
C ALA A 64 -7.78 8.29 23.89
N GLU A 65 -6.77 8.69 24.68
CA GLU A 65 -5.37 8.71 24.25
C GLU A 65 -4.86 7.31 23.92
N ASN A 66 -5.12 6.32 24.78
CA ASN A 66 -4.72 4.93 24.55
C ASN A 66 -5.38 4.37 23.28
N THR A 67 -6.64 4.71 23.02
CA THR A 67 -7.34 4.33 21.78
C THR A 67 -6.67 4.95 20.55
N MET A 68 -6.30 6.23 20.62
CA MET A 68 -5.58 6.91 19.54
C MET A 68 -4.22 6.25 19.28
N ARG A 69 -3.44 5.96 20.32
CA ARG A 69 -2.13 5.29 20.21
C ARG A 69 -2.25 3.87 19.64
N ALA A 70 -3.32 3.16 19.97
CA ALA A 70 -3.61 1.82 19.45
C ALA A 70 -4.17 1.82 18.02
N THR A 71 -4.54 2.99 17.47
CA THR A 71 -5.16 3.07 16.15
C THR A 71 -4.17 2.63 15.07
N LYS A 72 -4.62 1.74 14.18
CA LYS A 72 -3.79 1.26 13.08
C LYS A 72 -3.42 2.42 12.16
N GLN A 73 -2.12 2.56 11.92
CA GLN A 73 -1.59 3.48 10.93
C GLN A 73 -2.10 3.11 9.54
N ARG A 74 -2.26 4.10 8.67
CA ARG A 74 -2.52 3.92 7.24
C ARG A 74 -1.59 2.85 6.65
N GLN A 75 -2.13 1.85 5.97
CA GLN A 75 -1.35 0.77 5.35
C GLN A 75 -1.03 1.02 3.88
N TRP A 76 -1.86 1.78 3.18
CA TRP A 76 -1.70 2.09 1.77
C TRP A 76 -0.46 2.96 1.56
N ARG A 77 0.40 2.50 0.66
CA ARG A 77 1.63 3.19 0.25
C ARG A 77 1.79 3.10 -1.26
N LYS A 78 2.46 4.10 -1.83
CA LYS A 78 2.94 4.00 -3.21
C LYS A 78 4.06 2.96 -3.24
N SER A 79 3.81 1.85 -3.91
CA SER A 79 4.86 0.90 -4.27
C SER A 79 5.24 1.13 -5.72
N PRO A 80 6.53 1.04 -6.07
CA PRO A 80 6.91 0.99 -7.46
C PRO A 80 6.42 -0.30 -8.14
N ASP A 81 6.32 -0.24 -9.46
CA ASP A 81 6.10 -1.41 -10.32
C ASP A 81 7.28 -2.39 -10.29
N GLU A 82 7.03 -3.64 -10.72
CA GLU A 82 7.99 -4.74 -10.65
C GLU A 82 9.10 -4.58 -11.70
N PRO A 83 10.39 -4.77 -11.36
CA PRO A 83 11.48 -4.75 -12.33
C PRO A 83 11.31 -5.81 -13.43
N LEU A 84 11.67 -5.46 -14.67
CA LEU A 84 11.54 -6.34 -15.83
C LEU A 84 12.21 -7.70 -15.63
N GLY A 85 13.38 -7.74 -14.98
CA GLY A 85 14.06 -8.99 -14.67
C GLY A 85 13.21 -9.95 -13.82
N GLN A 86 12.53 -9.45 -12.80
CA GLN A 86 11.66 -10.25 -11.92
C GLN A 86 10.40 -10.74 -12.63
N VAL A 87 9.84 -9.90 -13.50
CA VAL A 87 8.70 -10.26 -14.36
C VAL A 87 9.08 -11.43 -15.28
N LEU A 88 10.26 -11.39 -15.89
CA LEU A 88 10.75 -12.46 -16.76
C LEU A 88 11.00 -13.76 -15.98
N ILE A 89 11.60 -13.68 -14.80
CA ILE A 89 11.78 -14.84 -13.88
C ILE A 89 10.42 -15.47 -13.55
N SER A 90 9.44 -14.65 -13.19
CA SER A 90 8.08 -15.11 -12.85
C SER A 90 7.37 -15.75 -14.04
N LYS A 91 7.53 -15.22 -15.25
CA LYS A 91 7.01 -15.81 -16.49
C LYS A 91 7.65 -17.17 -16.78
N SER A 92 8.97 -17.27 -16.68
CA SER A 92 9.71 -18.53 -16.88
C SER A 92 9.26 -19.60 -15.89
N LYS A 93 9.13 -19.25 -14.60
CA LYS A 93 8.61 -20.15 -13.56
C LYS A 93 7.20 -20.66 -13.85
N ARG A 94 6.31 -19.82 -14.39
CA ARG A 94 4.95 -20.26 -14.78
C ARG A 94 4.98 -21.18 -15.99
N ALA A 95 5.80 -20.88 -16.98
CA ALA A 95 5.95 -21.73 -18.17
C ALA A 95 6.48 -23.12 -17.81
N ALA A 96 7.41 -23.21 -16.84
CA ALA A 96 7.94 -24.49 -16.37
C ALA A 96 6.96 -25.31 -15.49
N ARG A 97 5.83 -24.73 -15.09
CA ARG A 97 4.78 -25.41 -14.29
C ARG A 97 3.63 -25.95 -15.13
N GLY A 98 3.50 -25.49 -16.38
CA GLY A 98 2.49 -25.95 -17.34
C GLY A 98 3.10 -26.97 -18.29
#